data_AF-A0A521UP11-F1
#
_entry.id   AF-A0A521UP11-F1
#
_cell.length_a   1.000
_cell.length_b   1.000
_cell.length_c   1.000
_cell.angle_alpha   90.00
_cell.angle_beta   90.00
_cell.angle_gamma   90.00
#
_symmetry.space_group_name_H-M   'P 1'
#
loop_
_entity.id
_entity.type
_entity.pdbx_description
1 polymer ?
#
loop_
_entity_poly.entity_id
_entity_poly.type
_entity_poly.pdbx_seq_one_letter_code
_entity_poly.pdbx_strand_id
1 'polypeptide(L)'
;MSKKQQHKEKRRHKEKKRGIARIGLEALERKVRSEAIFGGSEVVFQTGSSEKMSEVLLAFVEPYQEYATTRDAFERLIAIGVVAWNAALVSPEDRHSLLDETSKSIQESAGKEDAEVYKALVNDLIKRKERYFASNKRVIVTYQVTEGKGKFHLAVASSPAEWTS
;
A
#
# COMPACT_ATOMS: atom_id res chain seq x y z
N MET A 1 28.81 6.35 23.78
CA MET A 1 28.65 5.12 22.97
C MET A 1 29.52 5.19 21.72
N SER A 2 30.23 4.13 21.36
CA SER A 2 31.23 4.15 20.27
C SER A 2 30.59 4.00 18.87
N LYS A 3 31.11 4.71 17.86
CA LYS A 3 30.65 4.68 16.45
C LYS A 3 30.59 3.24 15.86
N LYS A 4 31.43 2.32 16.35
CA LYS A 4 31.41 0.88 15.97
C LYS A 4 30.16 0.14 16.47
N GLN A 5 29.60 0.48 17.63
CA GLN A 5 28.39 -0.14 18.16
C GLN A 5 27.14 0.31 17.40
N GLN A 6 27.06 1.59 17.03
CA GLN A 6 25.96 2.14 16.22
C GLN A 6 25.87 1.52 14.82
N HIS A 7 27.01 1.24 14.18
CA HIS A 7 27.04 0.59 12.86
C HIS A 7 26.60 -0.89 12.91
N LYS A 8 26.95 -1.60 13.99
CA LYS A 8 26.58 -3.01 14.20
C LYS A 8 25.09 -3.17 14.52
N GLU A 9 24.51 -2.25 15.29
CA GLU A 9 23.07 -2.22 15.56
C GLU A 9 22.25 -1.85 14.32
N LYS A 10 22.66 -0.83 13.56
CA LYS A 10 21.99 -0.47 12.29
C LYS A 10 21.97 -1.63 11.29
N ARG A 11 23.07 -2.39 11.18
CA ARG A 11 23.14 -3.58 10.32
C ARG A 11 22.21 -4.70 10.80
N ARG A 12 22.22 -5.03 12.10
CA ARG A 12 21.29 -6.03 12.67
C ARG A 12 19.82 -5.63 12.53
N HIS A 13 19.50 -4.33 12.67
CA HIS A 13 18.14 -3.84 12.52
C HIS A 13 17.67 -3.93 11.06
N LYS A 14 18.56 -3.60 10.11
CA LYS A 14 18.29 -3.73 8.66
C LYS A 14 18.13 -5.20 8.23
N GLU A 15 18.97 -6.09 8.73
CA GLU A 15 18.88 -7.54 8.46
C GLU A 15 17.60 -8.16 9.04
N LYS A 16 17.21 -7.78 10.27
CA LYS A 16 15.93 -8.22 10.86
C LYS A 16 14.70 -7.68 10.12
N LYS A 17 14.71 -6.39 9.74
CA LYS A 17 13.62 -5.78 8.95
C LYS A 17 13.47 -6.47 7.60
N ARG A 18 14.58 -6.86 6.97
CA ARG A 18 14.61 -7.67 5.74
C ARG A 18 14.04 -9.07 5.95
N GLY A 19 14.38 -9.75 7.04
CA GLY A 19 13.87 -11.09 7.35
C GLY A 19 12.35 -11.14 7.52
N ILE A 20 11.77 -10.20 8.26
CA ILE A 20 10.30 -10.14 8.47
C ILE A 20 9.57 -9.75 7.19
N ALA A 21 10.10 -8.79 6.44
CA ALA A 21 9.53 -8.42 5.15
C ALA A 21 9.54 -9.59 4.14
N ARG A 22 10.58 -10.43 4.18
CA ARG A 22 10.65 -11.64 3.34
C ARG A 22 9.58 -12.67 3.73
N ILE A 23 9.36 -12.90 5.02
CA ILE A 23 8.31 -13.83 5.49
C ILE A 23 6.91 -13.35 5.09
N GLY A 24 6.62 -12.04 5.27
CA GLY A 24 5.35 -11.46 4.84
C GLY A 24 5.15 -11.55 3.32
N LEU A 25 6.23 -11.40 2.56
CA LEU A 25 6.19 -11.56 1.10
C LEU A 25 5.96 -13.01 0.67
N GLU A 26 6.64 -13.98 1.28
CA GLU A 26 6.44 -15.41 1.01
C GLU A 26 5.02 -15.88 1.40
N ALA A 27 4.42 -15.29 2.44
CA ALA A 27 3.03 -15.54 2.80
C ALA A 27 2.06 -14.96 1.74
N LEU A 28 2.31 -13.73 1.29
CA LEU A 28 1.52 -13.08 0.26
C LEU A 28 1.64 -13.80 -1.10
N GLU A 29 2.85 -14.21 -1.49
CA GLU A 29 3.11 -15.01 -2.68
C GLU A 29 2.34 -16.34 -2.67
N ARG A 30 2.38 -17.05 -1.54
CA ARG A 30 1.61 -18.30 -1.39
C ARG A 30 0.11 -18.06 -1.53
N LYS A 31 -0.42 -16.99 -0.92
CA LYS A 31 -1.85 -16.65 -1.00
C LYS A 31 -2.28 -16.36 -2.44
N VAL A 32 -1.52 -15.53 -3.16
CA VAL A 32 -1.86 -15.20 -4.55
C VAL A 32 -1.74 -16.41 -5.48
N ARG A 33 -0.76 -17.29 -5.25
CA ARG A 33 -0.62 -18.54 -6.02
C ARG A 33 -1.73 -19.55 -5.70
N SER A 34 -2.18 -19.65 -4.45
CA SER A 34 -3.20 -20.63 -4.04
C SER A 34 -4.62 -20.24 -4.43
N GLU A 35 -4.93 -18.95 -4.50
CA GLU A 35 -6.29 -18.48 -4.77
C GLU A 35 -6.60 -18.35 -6.27
N ALA A 36 -5.66 -18.67 -7.18
CA ALA A 36 -5.83 -18.59 -8.64
C ALA A 36 -6.44 -17.27 -9.15
N ILE A 37 -6.27 -16.16 -8.39
CA ILE A 37 -6.95 -14.88 -8.63
C ILE A 37 -6.52 -14.26 -9.96
N PHE A 38 -5.35 -14.64 -10.50
CA PHE A 38 -4.79 -14.03 -11.69
C PHE A 38 -4.40 -15.11 -12.69
N GLY A 39 -5.32 -15.43 -13.60
CA GLY A 39 -5.16 -16.36 -14.72
C GLY A 39 -4.08 -15.92 -15.71
N GLY A 40 -2.81 -16.01 -15.32
CA GLY A 40 -1.65 -15.85 -16.20
C GLY A 40 -0.96 -14.49 -16.20
N SER A 41 -1.43 -13.48 -15.46
CA SER A 41 -0.74 -12.17 -15.37
C SER A 41 0.53 -12.23 -14.51
N GLU A 42 1.60 -11.57 -14.94
CA GLU A 42 2.90 -11.56 -14.24
C GLU A 42 2.82 -10.74 -12.94
N VAL A 43 2.44 -11.39 -11.84
CA VAL A 43 2.39 -10.72 -10.52
C VAL A 43 3.81 -10.57 -9.97
N VAL A 44 4.29 -9.33 -9.88
CA VAL A 44 5.63 -9.03 -9.35
C VAL A 44 5.56 -8.84 -7.84
N PHE A 45 6.08 -9.83 -7.12
CA PHE A 45 6.29 -9.80 -5.66
C PHE A 45 7.66 -9.18 -5.28
N GLN A 46 8.32 -8.52 -6.22
CA GLN A 46 9.72 -8.06 -6.22
C GLN A 46 10.78 -9.14 -6.44
N THR A 47 11.38 -9.07 -7.63
CA THR A 47 12.66 -9.67 -8.01
C THR A 47 13.47 -8.63 -8.79
N GLY A 48 14.14 -7.66 -8.15
CA GLY A 48 15.03 -6.74 -8.89
C GLY A 48 15.38 -5.39 -8.24
N SER A 49 16.13 -4.56 -8.97
CA SER A 49 16.69 -3.24 -8.60
C SER A 49 15.70 -2.07 -8.58
N SER A 50 14.40 -2.34 -8.70
CA SER A 50 13.35 -1.31 -8.70
C SER A 50 12.88 -0.92 -7.30
N GLU A 51 12.33 0.29 -7.16
CA GLU A 51 11.83 0.83 -5.89
C GLU A 51 10.81 -0.10 -5.22
N LYS A 52 10.94 -0.26 -3.90
CA LYS A 52 10.09 -1.16 -3.13
C LYS A 52 8.70 -0.60 -2.91
N MET A 53 7.69 -1.23 -3.48
CA MET A 53 6.31 -0.75 -3.39
C MET A 53 5.77 -0.66 -1.96
N SER A 54 6.20 -1.51 -1.03
CA SER A 54 5.83 -1.33 0.37
C SER A 54 6.40 -0.05 0.98
N GLU A 55 7.62 0.35 0.59
CA GLU A 55 8.24 1.59 1.08
C GLU A 55 7.62 2.81 0.40
N VAL A 56 7.33 2.70 -0.90
CA VAL A 56 6.60 3.72 -1.66
C VAL A 56 5.21 3.95 -1.06
N LEU A 57 4.45 2.89 -0.79
CA LEU A 57 3.10 3.02 -0.21
C LEU A 57 3.14 3.63 1.19
N LEU A 58 4.15 3.29 2.01
CA LEU A 58 4.33 3.93 3.32
C LEU A 58 4.67 5.42 3.18
N ALA A 59 5.58 5.80 2.27
CA ALA A 59 5.91 7.20 2.01
C ALA A 59 4.73 7.99 1.42
N PHE A 60 3.88 7.31 0.66
CA PHE A 60 2.67 7.85 0.08
C PHE A 60 1.67 8.26 1.17
N VAL A 61 1.38 7.37 2.11
CA VAL A 61 0.42 7.62 3.21
C VAL A 61 1.03 8.31 4.43
N GLU A 62 2.32 8.64 4.40
CA GLU A 62 3.08 9.19 5.53
C GLU A 62 2.39 10.36 6.25
N PRO A 63 1.76 11.34 5.58
CA PRO A 63 1.09 12.45 6.25
C PRO A 63 -0.06 12.04 7.18
N TYR A 64 -0.59 10.82 7.00
CA TYR A 64 -1.72 10.31 7.76
C TYR A 64 -1.33 9.22 8.77
N GLN A 65 -0.06 8.80 8.82
CA GLN A 65 0.38 7.71 9.70
C GLN A 65 0.25 8.06 11.18
N GLU A 66 0.38 9.34 11.55
CA GLU A 66 0.26 9.78 12.94
C GLU A 66 -1.16 9.59 13.51
N TYR A 67 -2.19 9.58 12.65
CA TYR A 67 -3.58 9.34 13.04
C TYR A 67 -3.90 7.84 13.11
N ALA A 68 -3.04 6.98 12.58
CA ALA A 68 -3.24 5.54 12.49
C ALA A 68 -2.46 4.79 13.59
N THR A 69 -2.81 5.05 14.85
CA THR A 69 -2.06 4.55 16.03
C THR A 69 -2.38 3.11 16.43
N THR A 70 -3.51 2.56 15.96
CA THR A 70 -3.91 1.17 16.18
C THR A 70 -3.67 0.32 14.93
N ARG A 71 -3.60 -1.00 15.11
CA ARG A 71 -3.48 -1.94 13.99
C ARG A 71 -4.61 -1.75 12.98
N ASP A 72 -5.85 -1.71 13.46
CA ASP A 72 -7.02 -1.55 12.61
C ASP A 72 -7.00 -0.20 11.87
N ALA A 73 -6.60 0.88 12.54
CA ALA A 73 -6.48 2.19 11.89
C ALA A 73 -5.37 2.19 10.83
N PHE A 74 -4.25 1.52 11.09
CA PHE A 74 -3.17 1.36 10.13
C PHE A 74 -3.58 0.50 8.93
N GLU A 75 -4.26 -0.63 9.16
CA GLU A 75 -4.79 -1.48 8.09
C GLU A 75 -5.80 -0.71 7.22
N ARG A 76 -6.70 0.07 7.83
CA ARG A 76 -7.63 0.96 7.10
C ARG A 76 -6.89 2.03 6.31
N LEU A 77 -5.88 2.69 6.88
CA LEU A 77 -5.07 3.68 6.16
C LEU A 77 -4.37 3.08 4.94
N ILE A 78 -3.80 1.87 5.08
CA ILE A 78 -3.19 1.17 3.94
C ILE A 78 -4.25 0.83 2.89
N ALA A 79 -5.44 0.34 3.29
CA ALA A 79 -6.53 0.05 2.37
C ALA A 79 -6.95 1.28 1.55
N ILE A 80 -7.18 2.41 2.22
CA ILE A 80 -7.51 3.69 1.58
C ILE A 80 -6.38 4.15 0.67
N GLY A 81 -5.13 4.01 1.13
CA GLY A 81 -3.94 4.33 0.33
C GLY A 81 -3.85 3.51 -0.95
N VAL A 82 -4.18 2.22 -0.92
CA VAL A 82 -4.22 1.37 -2.11
C VAL A 82 -5.31 1.81 -3.08
N VAL A 83 -6.51 2.12 -2.58
CA VAL A 83 -7.60 2.63 -3.42
C VAL A 83 -7.19 3.94 -4.09
N ALA A 84 -6.70 4.91 -3.34
CA ALA A 84 -6.23 6.19 -3.87
C ALA A 84 -5.08 6.03 -4.88
N TRP A 85 -4.15 5.11 -4.61
CA TRP A 85 -3.02 4.82 -5.49
C TRP A 85 -3.48 4.28 -6.85
N ASN A 86 -4.36 3.28 -6.84
CA ASN A 86 -4.90 2.65 -8.05
C ASN A 86 -5.85 3.58 -8.80
N ALA A 87 -6.71 4.32 -8.09
CA ALA A 87 -7.61 5.32 -8.66
C ALA A 87 -6.86 6.40 -9.45
N ALA A 88 -5.66 6.79 -9.00
CA ALA A 88 -4.80 7.73 -9.70
C ALA A 88 -4.08 7.15 -10.93
N LEU A 89 -4.34 5.90 -11.32
CA LEU A 89 -3.78 5.26 -12.53
C LEU A 89 -4.84 4.97 -13.60
N VAL A 90 -6.13 5.02 -13.26
CA VAL A 90 -7.24 4.84 -14.20
C VAL A 90 -7.71 6.18 -14.77
N SER A 91 -8.54 6.10 -15.81
CA SER A 91 -9.17 7.28 -16.44
C SER A 91 -9.97 8.10 -15.41
N PRO A 92 -10.12 9.43 -15.59
CA PRO A 92 -10.98 10.24 -14.73
C PRO A 92 -12.41 9.70 -14.61
N GLU A 93 -12.95 9.15 -15.69
CA GLU A 93 -14.29 8.59 -15.76
C GLU A 93 -14.42 7.34 -14.86
N ASP A 94 -13.50 6.39 -14.99
CA ASP A 94 -13.49 5.16 -14.18
C ASP A 94 -13.20 5.46 -12.71
N ARG A 95 -12.36 6.48 -12.45
CA ARG A 95 -12.04 6.96 -11.12
C ARG A 95 -13.28 7.47 -10.41
N HIS A 96 -14.10 8.29 -11.06
CA HIS A 96 -15.31 8.85 -10.47
C HIS A 96 -16.29 7.73 -10.07
N SER A 97 -16.53 6.77 -10.97
CA SER A 97 -17.43 5.64 -10.70
C SER A 97 -16.98 4.84 -9.47
N LEU A 98 -15.69 4.50 -9.39
CA LEU A 98 -15.15 3.68 -8.31
C LEU A 98 -15.20 4.40 -6.94
N LEU A 99 -14.92 5.70 -6.92
CA LEU A 99 -14.93 6.48 -5.68
C LEU A 99 -16.36 6.77 -5.18
N ASP A 100 -17.30 7.03 -6.08
CA ASP A 100 -18.69 7.29 -5.71
C ASP A 100 -19.40 6.04 -5.18
N GLU A 101 -19.17 4.88 -5.79
CA GLU A 101 -19.71 3.61 -5.29
C GLU A 101 -19.18 3.29 -3.89
N THR A 102 -17.86 3.39 -3.70
CA THR A 102 -17.25 3.14 -2.38
C THR A 102 -17.76 4.12 -1.33
N SER A 103 -17.87 5.40 -1.68
CA SER A 103 -18.39 6.42 -0.76
C SER A 103 -19.86 6.18 -0.40
N LYS A 104 -20.68 5.70 -1.33
CA LYS A 104 -22.08 5.37 -1.06
C LYS A 104 -22.18 4.21 -0.07
N SER A 105 -21.38 3.16 -0.24
CA SER A 105 -21.33 2.04 0.72
C SER A 105 -20.88 2.47 2.11
N ILE A 106 -19.94 3.41 2.21
CA ILE A 106 -19.55 4.00 3.51
C ILE A 106 -20.69 4.82 4.10
N GLN A 107 -21.38 5.62 3.28
CA GLN A 107 -22.53 6.39 3.74
C GLN A 107 -23.64 5.49 4.31
N GLU A 108 -23.91 4.35 3.67
CA GLU A 108 -24.93 3.40 4.10
C GLU A 108 -24.53 2.65 5.38
N SER A 109 -23.24 2.38 5.60
CA SER A 109 -22.75 1.56 6.72
C SER A 109 -22.28 2.36 7.94
N ALA A 110 -21.68 3.54 7.73
CA ALA A 110 -21.07 4.37 8.76
C ALA A 110 -21.70 5.77 8.85
N GLY A 111 -22.35 6.23 7.79
CA GLY A 111 -23.05 7.51 7.75
C GLY A 111 -22.36 8.54 6.85
N LYS A 112 -23.04 9.66 6.64
CA LYS A 112 -22.63 10.70 5.67
C LYS A 112 -21.29 11.35 6.04
N GLU A 113 -21.05 11.61 7.32
CA GLU A 113 -19.82 12.28 7.76
C GLU A 113 -18.58 11.45 7.44
N ASP A 114 -18.60 10.15 7.72
CA ASP A 114 -17.50 9.22 7.39
C ASP A 114 -17.27 9.11 5.87
N ALA A 115 -18.34 9.15 5.08
CA ALA A 115 -18.26 9.13 3.62
C ALA A 115 -17.56 10.39 3.08
N GLU A 116 -17.87 11.56 3.61
CA GLU A 116 -17.22 12.82 3.23
C GLU A 116 -15.74 12.84 3.67
N VAL A 117 -15.42 12.36 4.87
CA VAL A 117 -14.04 12.22 5.36
C VAL A 117 -13.24 11.29 4.44
N TYR A 118 -13.82 10.15 4.05
CA TYR A 118 -13.22 9.22 3.10
C TYR A 118 -12.95 9.88 1.74
N LYS A 119 -13.96 10.57 1.15
CA LYS A 119 -13.80 11.26 -0.14
C LYS A 119 -12.69 12.31 -0.08
N ALA A 120 -12.64 13.10 0.99
CA ALA A 120 -11.62 14.13 1.16
C ALA A 120 -10.22 13.51 1.23
N LEU A 121 -10.04 12.48 2.07
CA LEU A 121 -8.78 11.77 2.24
C LEU A 121 -8.27 11.13 0.94
N VAL A 122 -9.15 10.43 0.21
CA VAL A 122 -8.77 9.78 -1.05
C VAL A 122 -8.37 10.81 -2.11
N ASN A 123 -9.12 11.90 -2.24
CA ASN A 123 -8.80 12.95 -3.20
C ASN A 123 -7.45 13.63 -2.90
N ASP A 124 -7.13 13.87 -1.63
CA ASP A 124 -5.84 14.42 -1.24
C ASP A 124 -4.69 13.46 -1.51
N LEU A 125 -4.89 12.16 -1.25
CA LEU A 125 -3.92 11.13 -1.59
C LEU A 125 -3.72 11.01 -3.11
N ILE A 126 -4.78 11.08 -3.92
CA ILE A 126 -4.67 11.09 -5.39
C ILE A 126 -3.81 12.26 -5.87
N LYS A 127 -4.11 13.49 -5.42
CA LYS A 127 -3.31 14.68 -5.75
C LYS A 127 -1.85 14.52 -5.31
N ARG A 128 -1.61 13.91 -4.15
CA ARG A 128 -0.26 13.62 -3.65
C ARG A 128 0.48 12.65 -4.55
N LYS A 129 -0.19 11.59 -5.05
CA LYS A 129 0.42 10.64 -5.99
C LYS A 129 0.79 11.33 -7.30
N GLU A 130 -0.12 12.13 -7.84
CA GLU A 130 0.09 12.91 -9.06
C GLU A 130 1.23 13.93 -8.91
N ARG A 131 1.45 14.47 -7.71
CA ARG A 131 2.53 15.44 -7.45
C ARG A 131 3.90 14.81 -7.20
N TYR A 132 3.98 13.75 -6.40
CA TYR A 132 5.26 13.23 -5.89
C TYR A 132 5.64 11.85 -6.42
N PHE A 133 4.69 11.10 -6.98
CA PHE A 133 4.86 9.70 -7.38
C PHE A 133 4.41 9.43 -8.82
N ALA A 134 4.27 10.48 -9.65
CA ALA A 134 3.69 10.40 -10.99
C ALA A 134 4.41 9.43 -11.94
N SER A 135 5.72 9.25 -11.76
CA SER A 135 6.56 8.35 -12.55
C SER A 135 6.26 6.88 -12.28
N ASN A 136 5.69 6.54 -11.13
CA ASN A 136 5.37 5.18 -10.77
C ASN A 136 3.99 4.78 -11.32
N LYS A 137 4.01 3.97 -12.38
CA LYS A 137 2.82 3.45 -13.06
C LYS A 137 2.45 2.03 -12.64
N ARG A 138 2.96 1.54 -11.50
CA ARG A 138 2.61 0.20 -11.00
C ARG A 138 1.28 0.22 -10.27
N VAL A 139 0.37 -0.67 -10.64
CA VAL A 139 -0.86 -0.92 -9.88
C VAL A 139 -0.55 -1.81 -8.68
N ILE A 140 -1.18 -1.55 -7.54
CA ILE A 140 -1.09 -2.43 -6.38
C ILE A 140 -2.14 -3.52 -6.53
N VAL A 141 -1.69 -4.77 -6.59
CA VAL A 141 -2.55 -5.95 -6.82
C VAL A 141 -3.08 -6.47 -5.50
N THR A 142 -2.21 -6.60 -4.51
CA THR A 142 -2.58 -7.04 -3.16
C THR A 142 -1.54 -6.59 -2.14
N TYR A 143 -1.92 -6.60 -0.88
CA TYR A 143 -1.04 -6.26 0.23
C TYR A 143 -1.35 -7.11 1.46
N GLN A 144 -0.39 -7.16 2.36
CA GLN A 144 -0.56 -7.78 3.66
C GLN A 144 0.12 -6.93 4.73
N VAL A 145 -0.65 -6.59 5.76
CA VAL A 145 -0.14 -6.02 7.00
C VAL A 145 0.09 -7.17 7.99
N THR A 146 1.27 -7.19 8.60
CA THR A 146 1.62 -8.12 9.67
C THR A 146 2.17 -7.35 10.86
N GLU A 147 1.95 -7.84 12.07
CA GLU A 147 2.50 -7.24 13.27
C GLU A 147 3.67 -8.08 13.80
N GLY A 148 4.79 -7.44 14.10
CA GLY A 148 5.97 -8.09 14.65
C GLY A 148 6.68 -7.20 15.66
N LYS A 149 6.82 -7.69 16.91
CA LYS A 149 7.52 -7.00 18.02
C LYS A 149 7.05 -5.54 18.23
N GLY A 150 5.73 -5.32 18.17
CA GLY A 150 5.12 -4.00 18.38
C GLY A 150 5.30 -3.01 17.23
N LYS A 151 5.54 -3.52 16.01
CA LYS A 151 5.60 -2.71 14.78
C LYS A 151 4.80 -3.37 13.66
N PHE A 152 4.20 -2.53 12.81
CA PHE A 152 3.53 -2.99 11.60
C PHE A 152 4.52 -3.17 10.44
N HIS A 153 4.32 -4.24 9.70
CA HIS A 153 5.10 -4.63 8.53
C HIS A 153 4.16 -4.78 7.34
N LEU A 154 4.50 -4.12 6.24
CA LEU A 154 3.72 -4.13 5.01
C LEU A 154 4.46 -4.91 3.92
N ALA A 155 3.79 -5.90 3.34
CA ALA A 155 4.17 -6.54 2.08
C ALA A 155 3.19 -6.09 0.99
N VAL A 156 3.69 -5.82 -0.22
CA VAL A 156 2.90 -5.35 -1.35
C VAL A 156 3.31 -6.12 -2.60
N ALA A 157 2.33 -6.63 -3.32
CA ALA A 157 2.48 -7.14 -4.67
C ALA A 157 1.97 -6.10 -5.66
N SER A 158 2.69 -5.90 -6.76
CA SER A 158 2.34 -4.90 -7.76
C SER A 158 2.60 -5.42 -9.17
N SER A 159 1.94 -4.83 -10.16
CA SER A 159 2.17 -5.10 -11.57
C SER A 159 2.40 -3.77 -12.30
N PRO A 160 3.21 -3.72 -13.38
CA PRO A 160 3.09 -2.63 -14.35
C PRO A 160 1.63 -2.47 -14.77
N ALA A 161 1.15 -1.24 -14.87
CA ALA A 161 -0.14 -0.97 -15.51
C ALA A 161 0.07 -1.11 -17.03
N GLU A 162 -0.11 -2.31 -17.57
CA GLU A 162 -0.17 -2.53 -19.01
C GLU A 162 -1.55 -2.10 -19.51
N TRP A 163 -1.66 -0.84 -19.91
CA TRP A 163 -2.75 -0.41 -20.77
C TRP A 163 -2.34 -0.76 -22.19
N THR A 164 -2.88 -1.85 -22.74
CA THR A 164 -2.75 -2.12 -24.17
C THR A 164 -3.32 -0.92 -24.93
N SER A 165 -2.44 -0.15 -25.55
CA SER A 165 -2.81 0.89 -26.52
C SER A 165 -3.42 0.27 -27.77
#